data_AF-A0A7V9D208-F1
#
_entry.id   AF-A0A7V9D208-F1
#
_cell.length_a   1.000
_cell.length_b   1.000
_cell.length_c   1.000
_cell.angle_alpha   90.00
_cell.angle_beta   90.00
_cell.angle_gamma   90.00
#
_symmetry.space_group_name_H-M   'P 1'
#
loop_
_entity.id
_entity.type
_entity.pdbx_description
1 polymer ?
#
loop_
_entity_poly.entity_id
_entity_poly.type
_entity_poly.pdbx_seq_one_letter_code
_entity_poly.pdbx_strand_id
1 'polypeptide(L)'
;QPGLRVHLVGHSFGARLVSFALAGLPAGDPSPVKSLVLLQGAFSHFAFARSLPHAPSRGGGLSGMAARVDGPLVVCYSVHDSAVGTLYPLASISAGQDAAAMEDRFFRWGAMGYDGAQAVSAAQEPLWRVGQKYDFSPGKFLNLDGKDIVATGGPPAGAHSDIFHPEIAWAMLSAAGVANEGGK
;
A
#
# COMPACT_ATOMS: atom_id res chain seq x y z
N GLN A 1 14.09 -7.61 28.53
CA GLN A 1 13.24 -8.46 27.66
C GLN A 1 13.16 -7.80 26.30
N PRO A 2 13.27 -8.54 25.18
CA PRO A 2 12.95 -7.95 23.87
C PRO A 2 11.50 -7.46 23.91
N GLY A 3 11.26 -6.18 23.59
CA GLY A 3 9.90 -5.63 23.55
C GLY A 3 9.07 -6.30 22.46
N LEU A 4 7.75 -6.34 22.64
CA LEU A 4 6.80 -6.87 21.63
C LEU A 4 6.99 -6.13 20.30
N ARG A 5 7.12 -6.89 19.21
CA ARG A 5 7.17 -6.38 17.84
C ARG A 5 5.93 -6.83 17.09
N VAL A 6 5.18 -5.88 16.55
CA VAL A 6 3.94 -6.14 15.79
C VAL A 6 4.20 -5.78 14.33
N HIS A 7 3.88 -6.68 13.42
CA HIS A 7 3.99 -6.45 11.97
C HIS A 7 2.59 -6.55 11.38
N LEU A 8 2.10 -5.46 10.79
CA LEU A 8 0.74 -5.38 10.28
C LEU A 8 0.75 -5.68 8.79
N VAL A 9 -0.07 -6.64 8.38
CA VAL A 9 -0.24 -7.00 6.98
C VAL A 9 -1.72 -7.06 6.68
N GLY A 10 -2.13 -6.44 5.59
CA GLY A 10 -3.52 -6.48 5.16
C GLY A 10 -3.63 -6.49 3.65
N HIS A 11 -4.61 -7.26 3.16
CA HIS A 11 -4.99 -7.30 1.75
C HIS A 11 -6.33 -6.59 1.56
N SER A 12 -6.52 -5.86 0.45
CA SER A 12 -7.82 -5.27 0.09
C SER A 12 -8.40 -4.41 1.23
N PHE A 13 -9.62 -4.70 1.71
CA PHE A 13 -10.21 -4.04 2.88
C PHE A 13 -9.47 -4.35 4.19
N GLY A 14 -8.78 -5.49 4.28
CA GLY A 14 -7.85 -5.78 5.37
C GLY A 14 -6.68 -4.79 5.40
N ALA A 15 -6.16 -4.35 4.25
CA ALA A 15 -5.14 -3.29 4.16
C ALA A 15 -5.68 -1.97 4.76
N ARG A 16 -6.93 -1.63 4.43
CA ARG A 16 -7.63 -0.49 5.04
C ARG A 16 -7.78 -0.68 6.55
N LEU A 17 -8.23 -1.86 7.00
CA LEU A 17 -8.44 -2.15 8.42
C LEU A 17 -7.16 -1.93 9.23
N VAL A 18 -6.04 -2.55 8.83
CA VAL A 18 -4.78 -2.42 9.57
C VAL A 18 -4.21 -0.99 9.51
N SER A 19 -4.45 -0.26 8.41
CA SER A 19 -4.04 1.14 8.28
C SER A 19 -4.82 2.06 9.22
N PHE A 20 -6.14 1.87 9.34
CA PHE A 20 -6.98 2.64 10.27
C PHE A 20 -6.79 2.24 11.73
N ALA A 21 -6.36 0.99 12.00
CA ALA A 21 -6.01 0.57 13.35
C ALA A 21 -4.87 1.41 13.96
N LEU A 22 -3.98 1.99 13.14
CA LEU A 22 -2.93 2.91 13.59
C LEU A 22 -3.48 4.12 14.38
N ALA A 23 -4.69 4.60 14.04
CA ALA A 23 -5.31 5.72 14.73
C ALA A 23 -5.79 5.36 16.14
N GLY A 24 -6.07 4.07 16.40
CA GLY A 24 -6.46 3.56 17.71
C GLY A 24 -5.29 3.17 18.60
N LEU A 25 -4.06 3.15 18.07
CA LEU A 25 -2.88 2.84 18.87
C LEU A 25 -2.57 4.02 19.80
N PRO A 26 -2.24 3.74 21.08
CA PRO A 26 -1.72 4.78 21.95
C PRO A 26 -0.44 5.37 21.35
N ALA A 27 -0.10 6.60 21.71
CA ALA A 27 1.21 7.15 21.42
C ALA A 27 2.27 6.35 22.18
N GLY A 28 2.75 5.26 21.59
CA GLY A 28 3.89 4.51 22.06
C GLY A 28 5.16 5.10 21.46
N ASP A 29 6.16 5.35 22.31
CA ASP A 29 7.49 5.77 21.88
C ASP A 29 8.55 4.79 22.45
N PRO A 30 9.17 3.93 21.61
CA PRO A 30 8.87 3.73 20.19
C PRO A 30 7.56 2.94 19.97
N SER A 31 6.94 3.11 18.80
CA SER A 31 5.74 2.33 18.44
C SER A 31 6.04 0.82 18.45
N PRO A 32 5.12 -0.04 18.94
CA PRO A 32 5.28 -1.49 18.83
C PRO A 32 5.13 -1.99 17.39
N VAL A 33 4.53 -1.21 16.49
CA VAL A 33 4.35 -1.57 15.08
C VAL A 33 5.66 -1.35 14.34
N LYS A 34 6.28 -2.43 13.86
CA LYS A 34 7.60 -2.44 13.23
C LYS A 34 7.57 -2.54 11.71
N SER A 35 6.41 -2.82 11.12
CA SER A 35 6.18 -2.62 9.69
C SER A 35 4.67 -2.59 9.40
N LEU A 36 4.33 -1.94 8.29
CA LEU A 36 3.00 -1.98 7.69
C LEU A 36 3.15 -2.44 6.24
N VAL A 37 2.51 -3.55 5.86
CA VAL A 37 2.51 -4.08 4.50
C VAL A 37 1.08 -4.12 3.97
N LEU A 38 0.85 -3.42 2.87
CA LEU A 38 -0.45 -3.24 2.25
C LEU A 38 -0.45 -3.92 0.89
N LEU A 39 -1.23 -4.98 0.76
CA LEU A 39 -1.34 -5.77 -0.47
C LEU A 39 -2.63 -5.37 -1.18
N GLN A 40 -2.54 -4.87 -2.42
CA GLN A 40 -3.70 -4.58 -3.26
C GLN A 40 -4.76 -3.75 -2.50
N GLY A 41 -4.31 -2.65 -1.88
CA GLY A 41 -5.11 -1.90 -0.90
C GLY A 41 -6.39 -1.30 -1.50
N ALA A 42 -7.55 -1.72 -0.99
CA ALA A 42 -8.87 -1.28 -1.46
C ALA A 42 -9.34 0.01 -0.75
N PHE A 43 -8.53 1.07 -0.86
CA PHE A 43 -8.83 2.41 -0.35
C PHE A 43 -7.95 3.44 -1.07
N SER A 44 -8.25 4.72 -0.87
CA SER A 44 -7.57 5.81 -1.60
C SER A 44 -6.05 5.72 -1.51
N HIS A 45 -5.37 5.81 -2.66
CA HIS A 45 -3.91 5.90 -2.73
C HIS A 45 -3.33 7.16 -2.05
N PHE A 46 -4.15 8.19 -1.78
CA PHE A 46 -3.76 9.40 -1.07
C PHE A 46 -4.03 9.31 0.43
N ALA A 47 -4.45 8.17 0.96
CA ALA A 47 -4.90 8.07 2.35
C ALA A 47 -3.88 8.61 3.37
N PHE A 48 -2.59 8.39 3.14
CA PHE A 48 -1.50 8.85 4.03
C PHE A 48 -0.93 10.22 3.66
N ALA A 49 -1.38 10.84 2.57
CA ALA A 49 -0.85 12.11 2.10
C ALA A 49 -1.10 13.22 3.13
N ARG A 50 -0.06 14.00 3.45
CA ARG A 50 -0.21 15.18 4.32
C ARG A 50 -0.98 16.30 3.64
N SER A 51 -0.84 16.40 2.32
CA SER A 51 -1.46 17.41 1.46
C SER A 51 -1.92 16.71 0.18
N LEU A 52 -3.19 16.85 -0.17
CA LEU A 52 -3.76 16.29 -1.40
C LEU A 52 -3.35 17.16 -2.61
N PRO A 53 -2.91 16.58 -3.74
CA PRO A 53 -2.53 17.36 -4.93
C PRO A 53 -3.63 18.29 -5.44
N HIS A 54 -4.89 17.87 -5.33
CA HIS A 54 -6.07 18.61 -5.79
C HIS A 54 -6.73 19.48 -4.69
N ALA A 55 -6.24 19.43 -3.45
CA ALA A 55 -6.74 20.23 -2.33
C ALA A 55 -5.63 20.39 -1.28
N PRO A 56 -4.62 21.25 -1.50
CA PRO A 56 -3.40 21.27 -0.69
C PRO A 56 -3.61 21.62 0.80
N SER A 57 -4.74 22.24 1.16
CA SER A 57 -5.11 22.51 2.55
C SER A 57 -5.66 21.29 3.30
N ARG A 58 -5.84 20.15 2.61
CA ARG A 58 -6.41 18.92 3.16
C ARG A 58 -5.41 17.77 3.05
N GLY A 59 -5.37 16.91 4.06
CA GLY A 59 -4.69 15.62 4.00
C GLY A 59 -5.64 14.48 3.64
N GLY A 60 -5.06 13.31 3.38
CA GLY A 60 -5.81 12.06 3.33
C GLY A 60 -6.33 11.64 4.71
N GLY A 61 -7.26 10.68 4.74
CA GLY A 61 -7.92 10.24 5.97
C GLY A 61 -7.00 9.61 7.03
N LEU A 62 -5.76 9.28 6.67
CA LEU A 62 -4.70 8.74 7.52
C LEU A 62 -3.48 9.66 7.58
N SER A 63 -3.64 10.94 7.25
CA SER A 63 -2.57 11.94 7.37
C SER A 63 -1.92 11.89 8.75
N GLY A 64 -0.59 11.76 8.79
CA GLY A 64 0.19 11.65 10.02
C GLY A 64 0.24 10.25 10.66
N MET A 65 -0.60 9.30 10.25
CA MET A 65 -0.62 7.96 10.84
C MET A 65 0.61 7.12 10.52
N ALA A 66 1.36 7.45 9.46
CA ALA A 66 2.64 6.80 9.17
C ALA A 66 3.65 6.93 10.33
N ALA A 67 3.54 7.99 11.15
CA ALA A 67 4.38 8.16 12.35
C ALA A 67 4.06 7.15 13.47
N ARG A 68 2.99 6.35 13.34
CA ARG A 68 2.66 5.24 14.24
C ARG A 68 3.36 3.93 13.87
N VAL A 69 4.21 3.93 12.83
CA VAL A 69 5.00 2.77 12.41
C VAL A 69 6.47 3.07 12.67
N ASP A 70 7.10 2.30 13.55
CA ASP A 70 8.54 2.33 13.83
C ASP A 70 9.29 1.34 12.90
N GLY A 71 9.18 1.60 11.60
CA GLY A 71 9.71 0.75 10.54
C GLY A 71 9.17 1.11 9.16
N PRO A 72 9.39 0.27 8.13
CA PRO A 72 8.98 0.56 6.77
C PRO A 72 7.46 0.47 6.57
N LEU A 73 6.96 1.26 5.63
CA LEU A 73 5.60 1.16 5.10
C LEU A 73 5.70 0.67 3.65
N VAL A 74 5.11 -0.48 3.36
CA VAL A 74 5.26 -1.16 2.08
C VAL A 74 3.91 -1.28 1.43
N VAL A 75 3.82 -0.94 0.15
CA VAL A 75 2.62 -1.13 -0.66
C VAL A 75 2.95 -2.00 -1.84
N CYS A 76 2.40 -3.21 -1.89
CA CYS A 76 2.42 -4.03 -3.09
C CYS A 76 1.18 -3.71 -3.92
N TYR A 77 1.37 -3.19 -5.13
CA TYR A 77 0.31 -2.83 -6.03
C TYR A 77 0.47 -3.57 -7.36
N SER A 78 -0.59 -3.61 -8.16
CA SER A 78 -0.51 -4.09 -9.55
C SER A 78 -1.51 -3.37 -10.42
N VAL A 79 -1.06 -2.94 -11.60
CA VAL A 79 -1.93 -2.38 -12.64
C VAL A 79 -2.93 -3.41 -13.18
N HIS A 80 -2.74 -4.70 -12.89
CA HIS A 80 -3.69 -5.76 -13.22
C HIS A 80 -4.82 -5.91 -12.19
N ASP A 81 -4.77 -5.19 -11.05
CA ASP A 81 -5.85 -5.13 -10.08
C ASP A 81 -7.00 -4.22 -10.56
N SER A 82 -7.87 -4.77 -11.40
CA SER A 82 -9.03 -4.05 -11.92
C SER A 82 -10.17 -3.91 -10.92
N ALA A 83 -10.18 -4.70 -9.83
CA ALA A 83 -11.20 -4.58 -8.78
C ALA A 83 -11.14 -3.18 -8.16
N VAL A 84 -9.94 -2.74 -7.75
CA VAL A 84 -9.78 -1.43 -7.12
C VAL A 84 -9.49 -0.33 -8.14
N GLY A 85 -8.87 -0.65 -9.28
CA GLY A 85 -8.67 0.29 -10.39
C GLY A 85 -9.96 0.74 -11.07
N THR A 86 -11.02 -0.10 -11.06
CA THR A 86 -12.28 0.19 -11.78
C THR A 86 -13.49 0.44 -10.86
N LEU A 87 -13.65 -0.30 -9.74
CA LEU A 87 -14.87 -0.16 -8.92
C LEU A 87 -14.84 1.05 -7.97
N TYR A 88 -13.69 1.44 -7.41
CA TYR A 88 -13.62 2.57 -6.49
C TYR A 88 -13.96 3.92 -7.14
N PRO A 89 -13.48 4.19 -8.38
CA PRO A 89 -13.88 5.37 -9.14
C PRO A 89 -15.38 5.35 -9.45
N LEU A 90 -15.96 4.25 -9.94
CA LEU A 90 -17.39 4.20 -10.29
C LEU A 90 -18.34 4.40 -9.09
N ALA A 91 -17.99 3.89 -7.91
CA ALA A 91 -18.77 4.13 -6.69
C ALA A 91 -18.64 5.59 -6.17
N SER A 92 -17.54 6.27 -6.47
CA SER A 92 -17.27 7.66 -6.08
C SER A 92 -17.70 8.67 -7.15
N ILE A 93 -17.90 8.22 -8.39
CA ILE A 93 -18.26 9.01 -9.57
C ILE A 93 -19.74 8.79 -9.85
N SER A 94 -20.60 9.62 -9.26
CA SER A 94 -21.94 9.83 -9.80
C SER A 94 -21.87 10.82 -10.99
N ALA A 95 -22.63 10.50 -12.04
CA ALA A 95 -22.88 11.26 -13.28
C ALA A 95 -21.70 11.40 -14.28
N GLY A 96 -22.01 11.02 -15.53
CA GLY A 96 -21.07 10.73 -16.63
C GLY A 96 -20.50 11.94 -17.35
N GLN A 97 -19.33 11.76 -17.99
CA GLN A 97 -18.63 12.70 -18.88
C GLN A 97 -17.28 12.15 -19.41
N ASP A 98 -16.67 12.90 -20.34
CA ASP A 98 -15.50 12.67 -21.22
C ASP A 98 -14.24 11.97 -20.67
N ALA A 99 -13.43 11.40 -21.57
CA ALA A 99 -12.25 10.56 -21.28
C ALA A 99 -11.13 11.26 -20.49
N ALA A 100 -10.80 12.53 -20.77
CA ALA A 100 -9.77 13.25 -20.00
C ALA A 100 -10.23 13.58 -18.57
N ALA A 101 -11.53 13.88 -18.41
CA ALA A 101 -12.15 14.04 -17.09
C ALA A 101 -12.27 12.69 -16.36
N MET A 102 -12.34 11.58 -17.08
CA MET A 102 -12.27 10.24 -16.50
C MET A 102 -10.89 9.96 -15.93
N GLU A 103 -9.80 10.17 -16.67
CA GLU A 103 -8.42 9.96 -16.18
C GLU A 103 -8.11 10.78 -14.91
N ASP A 104 -8.48 12.07 -14.88
CA ASP A 104 -8.32 12.91 -13.68
C ASP A 104 -9.18 12.43 -12.50
N ARG A 105 -10.37 11.88 -12.76
CA ARG A 105 -11.20 11.26 -11.71
C ARG A 105 -10.64 9.90 -11.26
N PHE A 106 -10.11 9.08 -12.17
CA PHE A 106 -9.43 7.81 -11.84
C PHE A 106 -8.19 8.07 -10.99
N PHE A 107 -7.43 9.12 -11.28
CA PHE A 107 -6.34 9.55 -10.43
C PHE A 107 -6.85 10.13 -9.10
N ARG A 108 -7.81 11.05 -9.11
CA ARG A 108 -8.35 11.64 -7.87
C ARG A 108 -8.98 10.61 -6.92
N TRP A 109 -9.61 9.59 -7.48
CA TRP A 109 -10.29 8.50 -6.78
C TRP A 109 -9.53 7.18 -6.93
N GLY A 110 -8.22 7.24 -7.16
CA GLY A 110 -7.39 6.06 -7.37
C GLY A 110 -7.27 5.24 -6.10
N ALA A 111 -7.22 3.93 -6.27
CA ALA A 111 -7.05 3.00 -5.18
C ALA A 111 -5.59 2.53 -5.08
N MET A 112 -5.10 2.47 -3.85
CA MET A 112 -3.72 2.14 -3.52
C MET A 112 -3.24 0.80 -4.12
N GLY A 113 -4.14 -0.16 -4.29
CA GLY A 113 -3.81 -1.45 -4.91
C GLY A 113 -3.49 -1.38 -6.40
N TYR A 114 -3.86 -0.30 -7.09
CA TYR A 114 -3.63 -0.14 -8.54
C TYR A 114 -2.30 0.57 -8.85
N ASP A 115 -1.94 1.60 -8.08
CA ASP A 115 -0.78 2.46 -8.37
C ASP A 115 0.09 2.82 -7.14
N GLY A 116 -0.12 2.13 -6.01
CA GLY A 116 0.68 2.32 -4.80
C GLY A 116 0.21 3.48 -3.92
N ALA A 117 1.00 3.84 -2.91
CA ALA A 117 0.74 5.05 -2.12
C ALA A 117 1.25 6.31 -2.85
N GLN A 118 0.40 7.32 -2.92
CA GLN A 118 0.62 8.56 -3.67
C GLN A 118 0.74 9.77 -2.74
N ALA A 119 1.46 10.81 -3.19
CA ALA A 119 1.71 12.05 -2.43
C ALA A 119 2.35 11.83 -1.04
N VAL A 120 3.15 10.78 -0.90
CA VAL A 120 3.92 10.44 0.32
C VAL A 120 5.44 10.34 0.08
N SER A 121 5.92 10.77 -1.10
CA SER A 121 7.31 10.58 -1.54
C SER A 121 7.77 9.12 -1.44
N ALA A 122 6.90 8.19 -1.83
CA ALA A 122 7.24 6.77 -1.87
C ALA A 122 8.34 6.54 -2.92
N ALA A 123 9.37 5.78 -2.54
CA ALA A 123 10.24 5.17 -3.53
C ALA A 123 9.47 4.08 -4.29
N GLN A 124 9.97 3.71 -5.47
CA GLN A 124 9.38 2.66 -6.30
C GLN A 124 10.44 1.62 -6.64
N GLU A 125 10.08 0.35 -6.43
CA GLU A 125 10.87 -0.81 -6.84
C GLU A 125 9.92 -1.87 -7.42
N PRO A 126 10.37 -2.73 -8.35
CA PRO A 126 9.63 -3.94 -8.69
C PRO A 126 9.43 -4.86 -7.48
N LEU A 127 8.35 -5.64 -7.49
CA LEU A 127 8.24 -6.81 -6.62
C LEU A 127 9.28 -7.86 -7.08
N TRP A 128 10.43 -7.86 -6.44
CA TRP A 128 11.55 -8.71 -6.79
C TRP A 128 11.30 -10.18 -6.48
N ARG A 129 12.08 -11.04 -7.16
CA ARG A 129 12.16 -12.47 -6.86
C ARG A 129 12.69 -12.70 -5.45
N VAL A 130 12.30 -13.84 -4.87
CA VAL A 130 12.77 -14.28 -3.54
C VAL A 130 14.29 -14.23 -3.45
N GLY A 131 14.81 -13.70 -2.35
CA GLY A 131 16.25 -13.57 -2.08
C GLY A 131 16.85 -12.20 -2.43
N GLN A 132 16.13 -11.37 -3.18
CA GLN A 132 16.56 -10.01 -3.51
C GLN A 132 16.32 -9.06 -2.32
N LYS A 133 17.21 -8.09 -2.16
CA LYS A 133 17.12 -7.10 -1.07
C LYS A 133 16.23 -5.93 -1.49
N TYR A 134 15.51 -5.38 -0.53
CA TYR A 134 14.73 -4.14 -0.68
C TYR A 134 15.36 -3.04 0.16
N ASP A 135 15.30 -1.79 -0.29
CA ASP A 135 15.88 -0.66 0.44
C ASP A 135 14.90 -0.09 1.49
N PHE A 136 14.39 -0.98 2.36
CA PHE A 136 13.41 -0.63 3.38
C PHE A 136 14.03 0.29 4.44
N SER A 137 13.36 1.42 4.69
CA SER A 137 13.79 2.41 5.68
C SER A 137 12.66 2.80 6.64
N PRO A 138 12.94 2.95 7.95
CA PRO A 138 11.93 3.39 8.91
C PRO A 138 11.25 4.71 8.52
N GLY A 139 9.92 4.76 8.62
CA GLY A 139 9.13 5.94 8.32
C GLY A 139 9.05 6.31 6.83
N LYS A 140 9.57 5.46 5.94
CA LYS A 140 9.50 5.64 4.49
C LYS A 140 8.52 4.67 3.85
N PHE A 141 7.83 5.17 2.83
CA PHE A 141 7.02 4.34 1.94
C PHE A 141 7.88 3.75 0.84
N LEU A 142 7.72 2.45 0.59
CA LEU A 142 8.22 1.78 -0.61
C LEU A 142 7.03 1.14 -1.36
N ASN A 143 6.80 1.58 -2.58
CA ASN A 143 5.82 0.99 -3.48
C ASN A 143 6.49 -0.12 -4.30
N LEU A 144 5.97 -1.34 -4.19
CA LEU A 144 6.42 -2.52 -4.92
C LEU A 144 5.49 -2.75 -6.12
N ASP A 145 6.01 -2.56 -7.34
CA ASP A 145 5.32 -2.83 -8.60
C ASP A 145 5.23 -4.33 -8.84
N GLY A 146 4.04 -4.88 -8.61
CA GLY A 146 3.74 -6.30 -8.73
C GLY A 146 3.35 -6.76 -10.13
N LYS A 147 3.38 -5.91 -11.17
CA LYS A 147 2.81 -6.23 -12.50
C LYS A 147 3.29 -7.56 -13.11
N ASP A 148 4.53 -7.99 -12.81
CA ASP A 148 5.13 -9.20 -13.39
C ASP A 148 4.83 -10.47 -12.57
N ILE A 149 4.26 -10.33 -11.38
CA ILE A 149 4.00 -11.41 -10.41
C ILE A 149 2.49 -11.51 -10.13
N VAL A 150 1.89 -10.39 -9.74
CA VAL A 150 0.47 -10.19 -9.45
C VAL A 150 -0.24 -9.81 -10.76
N ALA A 151 -0.39 -10.78 -11.65
CA ALA A 151 -0.86 -10.58 -13.02
C ALA A 151 -1.99 -11.53 -13.44
N THR A 152 -2.29 -12.53 -12.60
CA THR A 152 -3.24 -13.60 -12.91
C THR A 152 -4.60 -13.30 -12.33
N GLY A 153 -5.65 -13.47 -13.12
CA GLY A 153 -7.01 -13.32 -12.63
C GLY A 153 -8.00 -13.16 -13.77
N GLY A 154 -9.26 -12.91 -13.41
CA GLY A 154 -10.35 -12.76 -14.37
C GLY A 154 -11.22 -11.55 -14.06
N PRO A 155 -11.96 -11.03 -15.05
CA PRO A 155 -12.92 -9.96 -14.81
C PRO A 155 -14.02 -10.40 -13.81
N PRO A 156 -14.55 -9.46 -13.01
CA PRO A 156 -14.23 -8.03 -12.99
C PRO A 156 -13.00 -7.67 -12.15
N ALA A 157 -12.48 -8.60 -11.35
CA ALA A 157 -11.50 -8.30 -10.31
C ALA A 157 -10.04 -8.22 -10.79
N GLY A 158 -9.72 -8.85 -11.93
CA GLY A 158 -8.35 -8.93 -12.40
C GLY A 158 -7.46 -9.65 -11.38
N ALA A 159 -6.25 -9.16 -11.18
CA ALA A 159 -5.26 -9.74 -10.28
C ALA A 159 -5.46 -9.39 -8.79
N HIS A 160 -6.63 -8.86 -8.39
CA HIS A 160 -6.86 -8.41 -7.01
C HIS A 160 -6.57 -9.48 -5.94
N SER A 161 -6.91 -10.73 -6.23
CA SER A 161 -6.70 -11.86 -5.30
C SER A 161 -5.44 -12.67 -5.61
N ASP A 162 -4.61 -12.22 -6.56
CA ASP A 162 -3.38 -12.89 -6.99
C ASP A 162 -2.22 -12.59 -6.04
N ILE A 163 -2.41 -12.90 -4.77
CA ILE A 163 -1.53 -12.45 -3.67
C ILE A 163 -0.74 -13.59 -3.03
N PHE A 164 -0.98 -14.82 -3.47
CA PHE A 164 -0.36 -16.01 -2.92
C PHE A 164 0.92 -16.36 -3.67
N HIS A 165 1.90 -15.44 -3.58
CA HIS A 165 3.21 -15.57 -4.22
C HIS A 165 4.33 -15.62 -3.19
N PRO A 166 5.36 -16.46 -3.39
CA PRO A 166 6.51 -16.49 -2.49
C PRO A 166 7.28 -15.16 -2.49
N GLU A 167 7.23 -14.38 -3.57
CA GLU A 167 7.78 -13.02 -3.65
C GLU A 167 7.11 -12.04 -2.68
N ILE A 168 5.78 -12.13 -2.52
CA ILE A 168 5.03 -11.32 -1.55
C ILE A 168 5.42 -11.72 -0.12
N ALA A 169 5.48 -13.03 0.15
CA ALA A 169 5.94 -13.53 1.44
C ALA A 169 7.37 -13.06 1.75
N TRP A 170 8.26 -13.09 0.76
CA TRP A 170 9.63 -12.59 0.90
C TRP A 170 9.66 -11.09 1.24
N ALA A 171 8.94 -10.24 0.51
CA ALA A 171 8.86 -8.82 0.80
C ALA A 171 8.32 -8.54 2.22
N MET A 172 7.29 -9.29 2.65
CA MET A 172 6.72 -9.19 4.00
C MET A 172 7.75 -9.56 5.09
N LEU A 173 8.48 -10.66 4.90
CA LEU A 173 9.50 -11.13 5.85
C LEU A 173 10.72 -10.20 5.89
N SER A 174 11.16 -9.66 4.74
CA SER A 174 12.21 -8.65 4.66
C SER A 174 11.80 -7.36 5.38
N ALA A 175 10.58 -6.86 5.14
CA ALA A 175 10.06 -5.67 5.84
C ALA A 175 9.96 -5.87 7.36
N ALA A 176 9.74 -7.11 7.81
CA ALA A 176 9.73 -7.45 9.23
C ALA A 176 11.14 -7.62 9.83
N GLY A 177 12.18 -7.69 9.00
CA GLY A 177 13.56 -7.94 9.41
C GLY A 177 13.82 -9.39 9.84
N VAL A 178 13.04 -10.33 9.31
CA VAL A 178 13.15 -11.77 9.64
C VAL A 178 13.60 -12.63 8.45
N ALA A 179 13.63 -12.07 7.24
CA ALA A 179 14.21 -12.75 6.09
C ALA A 179 15.74 -12.82 6.22
N ASN A 180 16.31 -14.01 6.01
CA ASN A 180 17.75 -14.17 5.82
C ASN A 180 18.11 -13.70 4.40
N GLU A 181 18.23 -12.39 4.22
CA GLU A 181 18.72 -11.84 2.96
C GLU A 181 20.16 -12.32 2.78
N GLY A 182 20.39 -13.21 1.80
CA GLY A 182 21.66 -13.88 1.57
C GLY A 182 22.84 -12.92 1.76
N GLY A 183 23.58 -13.13 2.85
CA GLY A 183 24.86 -12.48 3.07
C GLY A 183 25.82 -12.95 2.00
N LYS A 184 26.63 -12.03 1.48
CA LYS A 184 27.87 -12.41 0.79
C LYS A 184 28.74 -13.23 1.72
#